data_AF-A0A939I5E2-F1
#
_entry.id   AF-A0A939I5E2-F1
#
_cell.length_a   1.000
_cell.length_b   1.000
_cell.length_c   1.000
_cell.angle_alpha   90.00
_cell.angle_beta   90.00
_cell.angle_gamma   90.00
#
_symmetry.space_group_name_H-M   'P 1'
#
loop_
_entity.id
_entity.type
_entity.pdbx_description
1 polymer ?
#
loop_
_entity_poly.entity_id
_entity_poly.type
_entity_poly.pdbx_seq_one_letter_code
_entity_poly.pdbx_strand_id
1 'polypeptide(L)'
;MPVVRKNILKDATARDDYIAGVLALKQERTAFTTDQLGVPGPPAPVFTYDQFVIWHCWTMMTPVPPGGDPLKRNAAHRGPIFLPWHRVMLSLLEVKIQKILGKPDFALPYWDWAADGDLGSPTNATVFTPAYLGGDGDPVTTGKFAFDPNDPATFSVRIDSDPSGMPMQADPPRGLRRSFAADWPTLPTSGEVKTTLAYAPPAGGKPTDRYDTPKFNVSSQGFRNLLEGWIPSNPARPVHMHNQVHVWIGGDMAPSTSPNDPVFFLHHCNVDRIWEGWMNRFGRLYAPDMTFPAATYKGERIGDSIVSPLGPTTTPASVLDISAVYSYDVLP
;
A
#
# COMPACT_ATOMS: atom_id res chain seq x y z
N MET A 1 -11.10 15.68 -15.54
CA MET A 1 -10.87 16.55 -14.38
C MET A 1 -10.25 15.69 -13.29
N PRO A 2 -9.34 16.22 -12.46
CA PRO A 2 -8.78 15.43 -11.37
C PRO A 2 -9.90 15.00 -10.42
N VAL A 3 -9.86 13.74 -9.97
CA VAL A 3 -10.81 13.22 -8.98
C VAL A 3 -10.36 13.58 -7.57
N VAL A 4 -11.27 13.57 -6.59
CA VAL A 4 -10.95 13.93 -5.19
C VAL A 4 -11.07 12.69 -4.31
N ARG A 5 -9.94 12.21 -3.79
CA ARG A 5 -9.87 11.13 -2.80
C ARG A 5 -10.32 11.67 -1.44
N LYS A 6 -11.29 11.00 -0.84
CA LYS A 6 -11.95 11.45 0.39
C LYS A 6 -11.83 10.42 1.51
N ASN A 7 -12.03 10.87 2.73
CA ASN A 7 -12.08 9.96 3.87
C ASN A 7 -13.27 9.00 3.72
N ILE A 8 -13.01 7.69 3.76
CA ILE A 8 -14.05 6.65 3.60
C ILE A 8 -15.19 6.76 4.61
N LEU A 9 -14.92 7.32 5.80
CA LEU A 9 -15.92 7.50 6.86
C LEU A 9 -16.81 8.74 6.65
N LYS A 10 -16.43 9.64 5.73
CA LYS A 10 -17.12 10.91 5.50
C LYS A 10 -17.85 10.97 4.15
N ASP A 11 -17.59 10.04 3.24
CA ASP A 11 -18.24 9.98 1.93
C ASP A 11 -18.76 8.56 1.66
N ALA A 12 -20.07 8.39 1.82
CA ALA A 12 -20.73 7.10 1.63
C ALA A 12 -20.67 6.62 0.18
N THR A 13 -20.69 7.53 -0.80
CA THR A 13 -20.58 7.17 -2.23
C THR A 13 -19.19 6.62 -2.53
N ALA A 14 -18.14 7.29 -2.06
CA ALA A 14 -16.76 6.81 -2.23
C ALA A 14 -16.56 5.44 -1.56
N ARG A 15 -17.13 5.23 -0.35
CA ARG A 15 -17.12 3.95 0.35
C ARG A 15 -17.82 2.85 -0.47
N ASP A 16 -19.06 3.10 -0.88
CA ASP A 16 -19.90 2.09 -1.53
C ASP A 16 -19.34 1.72 -2.91
N ASP A 17 -18.82 2.71 -3.66
CA ASP A 17 -18.17 2.49 -4.95
C ASP A 17 -16.85 1.75 -4.81
N TYR A 18 -16.06 2.05 -3.78
CA TYR A 18 -14.84 1.30 -3.51
C TYR A 18 -15.14 -0.18 -3.24
N ILE A 19 -16.11 -0.46 -2.37
CA ILE A 19 -16.54 -1.83 -2.05
C ILE A 19 -17.06 -2.54 -3.31
N ALA A 20 -17.97 -1.92 -4.05
CA ALA A 20 -18.53 -2.48 -5.27
C ALA A 20 -17.44 -2.75 -6.33
N GLY A 21 -16.49 -1.81 -6.47
CA GLY A 21 -15.35 -1.93 -7.38
C GLY A 21 -14.46 -3.12 -7.03
N VAL A 22 -14.06 -3.25 -5.77
CA VAL A 22 -13.24 -4.38 -5.31
C VAL A 22 -13.95 -5.71 -5.55
N LEU A 23 -15.23 -5.83 -5.15
CA LEU A 23 -16.01 -7.04 -5.36
C LEU A 23 -16.15 -7.38 -6.86
N ALA A 24 -16.36 -6.38 -7.72
CA ALA A 24 -16.41 -6.59 -9.16
C ALA A 24 -15.06 -7.05 -9.74
N LEU A 25 -13.94 -6.44 -9.32
CA LEU A 25 -12.59 -6.84 -9.76
C LEU A 25 -12.17 -8.23 -9.25
N LYS A 26 -12.77 -8.74 -8.17
CA LYS A 26 -12.61 -10.13 -7.71
C LYS A 26 -13.35 -11.15 -8.56
N GLN A 27 -14.23 -10.69 -9.45
CA GLN A 27 -15.01 -11.48 -10.40
C GLN A 27 -14.61 -11.24 -11.87
N GLU A 28 -13.95 -10.12 -12.18
CA GLU A 28 -13.40 -9.84 -13.50
C GLU A 28 -12.15 -10.69 -13.78
N ARG A 29 -12.21 -11.58 -14.78
CA ARG A 29 -11.05 -12.37 -15.21
C ARG A 29 -10.12 -11.54 -16.09
N THR A 30 -8.82 -11.70 -15.87
CA THR A 30 -7.79 -11.19 -16.77
C THR A 30 -7.57 -12.16 -17.94
N ALA A 31 -6.73 -11.75 -18.89
CA ALA A 31 -6.27 -12.64 -19.96
C ALA A 31 -5.17 -13.62 -19.49
N PHE A 32 -4.69 -13.49 -18.26
CA PHE A 32 -3.56 -14.25 -17.74
C PHE A 32 -3.99 -15.44 -16.88
N THR A 33 -3.17 -16.48 -16.89
CA THR A 33 -3.21 -17.59 -15.93
C THR A 33 -2.10 -17.45 -14.88
N THR A 34 -2.22 -18.17 -13.77
CA THR A 34 -1.26 -18.13 -12.65
C THR A 34 0.17 -18.44 -13.07
N ASP A 35 0.38 -19.44 -13.93
CA ASP A 35 1.69 -19.82 -14.47
C ASP A 35 2.33 -18.72 -15.34
N GLN A 36 1.52 -17.99 -16.12
CA GLN A 36 2.00 -16.85 -16.92
C GLN A 36 2.45 -15.67 -16.05
N LEU A 37 1.96 -15.59 -14.81
CA LEU A 37 2.40 -14.62 -13.80
C LEU A 37 3.38 -15.23 -12.78
N GLY A 38 3.95 -16.40 -13.07
CA GLY A 38 4.98 -17.05 -12.27
C GLY A 38 4.48 -17.69 -10.97
N VAL A 39 3.17 -17.76 -10.72
CA VAL A 39 2.62 -18.40 -9.52
C VAL A 39 2.65 -19.92 -9.72
N PRO A 40 3.37 -20.71 -8.89
CA PRO A 40 3.49 -22.15 -9.06
C PRO A 40 2.16 -22.90 -8.94
N GLY A 41 2.09 -24.10 -9.52
CA GLY A 41 0.92 -24.99 -9.49
C GLY A 41 0.22 -25.13 -10.85
N PRO A 42 -0.89 -25.87 -10.91
CA PRO A 42 -1.70 -25.98 -12.13
C PRO A 42 -2.16 -24.60 -12.61
N PRO A 43 -2.17 -24.32 -13.93
CA PRO A 43 -2.69 -23.07 -14.47
C PRO A 43 -4.13 -22.80 -14.01
N ALA A 44 -4.35 -21.68 -13.34
CA ALA A 44 -5.64 -21.22 -12.87
C ALA A 44 -5.95 -19.80 -13.39
N PRO A 45 -7.22 -19.44 -13.58
CA PRO A 45 -7.60 -18.08 -13.98
C PRO A 45 -7.16 -17.04 -12.95
N VAL A 46 -6.60 -15.91 -13.41
CA VAL A 46 -6.27 -14.76 -12.55
C VAL A 46 -7.36 -13.70 -12.69
N PHE A 47 -7.89 -13.23 -11.56
CA PHE A 47 -8.84 -12.12 -11.53
C PHE A 47 -8.12 -10.77 -11.38
N THR A 48 -8.74 -9.69 -11.85
CA THR A 48 -8.09 -8.37 -11.92
C THR A 48 -7.59 -7.90 -10.56
N TYR A 49 -8.34 -8.11 -9.48
CA TYR A 49 -7.86 -7.76 -8.14
C TYR A 49 -6.71 -8.68 -7.68
N ASP A 50 -6.80 -9.99 -7.92
CA ASP A 50 -5.76 -10.97 -7.57
C ASP A 50 -4.43 -10.67 -8.28
N GLN A 51 -4.49 -10.07 -9.47
CA GLN A 51 -3.33 -9.60 -10.20
C GLN A 51 -2.51 -8.56 -9.41
N PHE A 52 -3.16 -7.65 -8.67
CA PHE A 52 -2.46 -6.67 -7.82
C PHE A 52 -1.74 -7.34 -6.64
N VAL A 53 -2.32 -8.40 -6.08
CA VAL A 53 -1.71 -9.20 -5.02
C VAL A 53 -0.43 -9.88 -5.53
N ILE A 54 -0.51 -10.51 -6.71
CA ILE A 54 0.63 -11.17 -7.36
C ILE A 54 1.75 -10.15 -7.66
N TRP A 55 1.40 -8.98 -8.19
CA TRP A 55 2.37 -7.93 -8.52
C TRP A 55 3.10 -7.39 -7.30
N HIS A 56 2.38 -7.12 -6.21
CA HIS A 56 2.98 -6.66 -4.97
C HIS A 56 3.94 -7.72 -4.40
N CYS A 57 3.49 -8.97 -4.35
CA CYS A 57 4.27 -10.10 -3.88
C CYS A 57 5.61 -10.23 -4.64
N TRP A 58 5.57 -10.28 -5.97
CA TRP A 58 6.77 -10.35 -6.80
C TRP A 58 7.69 -9.14 -6.67
N THR A 59 7.11 -7.95 -6.56
CA THR A 59 7.92 -6.72 -6.47
C THR A 59 8.65 -6.66 -5.12
N MET A 60 8.00 -7.08 -4.03
CA MET A 60 8.66 -7.21 -2.73
C MET A 60 9.82 -8.21 -2.77
N MET A 61 9.72 -9.26 -3.59
CA MET A 61 10.76 -10.28 -3.75
C MET A 61 11.82 -9.91 -4.81
N THR A 62 11.76 -8.70 -5.38
CA THR A 62 12.75 -8.20 -6.34
C THR A 62 13.77 -7.29 -5.63
N PRO A 63 14.99 -7.78 -5.32
CA PRO A 63 15.98 -7.00 -4.57
C PRO A 63 16.56 -5.85 -5.39
N VAL A 64 16.91 -4.77 -4.69
CA VAL A 64 17.69 -3.65 -5.26
C VAL A 64 18.99 -3.47 -4.46
N PRO A 65 20.19 -3.57 -5.08
CA PRO A 65 20.42 -3.90 -6.49
C PRO A 65 20.12 -5.38 -6.78
N PRO A 66 20.07 -5.78 -8.07
CA PRO A 66 19.97 -7.19 -8.45
C PRO A 66 21.04 -8.05 -7.75
N GLY A 67 20.63 -9.21 -7.22
CA GLY A 67 21.48 -10.09 -6.41
C GLY A 67 21.62 -9.69 -4.93
N GLY A 68 20.95 -8.61 -4.52
CA GLY A 68 20.84 -8.20 -3.11
C GLY A 68 19.83 -9.02 -2.31
N ASP A 69 19.56 -8.56 -1.09
CA ASP A 69 18.60 -9.17 -0.16
C ASP A 69 17.28 -8.38 -0.17
N PRO A 70 16.15 -8.97 -0.62
CA PRO A 70 14.86 -8.28 -0.70
C PRO A 70 14.32 -7.88 0.68
N LEU A 71 14.77 -8.52 1.76
CA LEU A 71 14.44 -8.16 3.13
C LEU A 71 15.28 -6.97 3.64
N LYS A 72 16.28 -6.51 2.88
CA LYS A 72 17.01 -5.27 3.19
C LYS A 72 16.55 -4.10 2.34
N ARG A 73 16.28 -4.36 1.05
CA ARG A 73 15.79 -3.37 0.09
C ARG A 73 15.23 -4.06 -1.16
N ASN A 74 14.03 -3.68 -1.57
CA ASN A 74 13.37 -4.25 -2.73
C ASN A 74 12.65 -3.18 -3.56
N ALA A 75 12.12 -3.58 -4.71
CA ALA A 75 11.56 -2.68 -5.70
C ALA A 75 10.23 -2.01 -5.31
N ALA A 76 9.67 -2.31 -4.13
CA ALA A 76 8.46 -1.68 -3.59
C ALA A 76 8.61 -1.11 -2.17
N HIS A 77 9.61 -1.54 -1.40
CA HIS A 77 9.75 -1.24 0.03
C HIS A 77 11.22 -1.16 0.46
N ARG A 78 11.41 -0.72 1.70
CA ARG A 78 12.69 -0.65 2.42
C ARG A 78 13.70 0.22 1.71
N GLY A 79 13.21 1.17 0.93
CA GLY A 79 13.97 1.94 -0.01
C GLY A 79 13.17 3.13 -0.55
N PRO A 80 13.84 4.05 -1.25
CA PRO A 80 13.29 5.33 -1.68
C PRO A 80 12.15 5.18 -2.69
N ILE A 81 11.97 4.01 -3.29
CA ILE A 81 10.90 3.73 -4.24
C ILE A 81 9.54 3.49 -3.58
N PHE A 82 9.51 3.29 -2.25
CA PHE A 82 8.31 2.96 -1.48
C PHE A 82 7.10 3.84 -1.82
N LEU A 83 7.25 5.16 -1.73
CA LEU A 83 6.14 6.09 -1.97
C LEU A 83 5.72 6.14 -3.46
N PRO A 84 6.63 6.33 -4.43
CA PRO A 84 6.29 6.29 -5.85
C PRO A 84 5.63 4.98 -6.29
N TRP A 85 6.14 3.83 -5.84
CA TRP A 85 5.66 2.53 -6.29
C TRP A 85 4.20 2.31 -5.86
N HIS A 86 3.88 2.57 -4.59
CA HIS A 86 2.51 2.45 -4.11
C HIS A 86 1.58 3.46 -4.76
N ARG A 87 2.02 4.70 -5.02
CA ARG A 87 1.23 5.69 -5.78
C ARG A 87 0.82 5.20 -7.17
N VAL A 88 1.73 4.52 -7.87
CA VAL A 88 1.42 3.90 -9.17
C VAL A 88 0.40 2.80 -9.00
N MET A 89 0.59 1.92 -8.01
CA MET A 89 -0.36 0.83 -7.72
C MET A 89 -1.77 1.35 -7.39
N LEU A 90 -1.87 2.43 -6.61
CA LEU A 90 -3.15 3.09 -6.29
C LEU A 90 -3.82 3.68 -7.53
N SER A 91 -3.07 4.44 -8.34
CA SER A 91 -3.60 5.02 -9.58
C SER A 91 -4.10 3.95 -10.55
N LEU A 92 -3.45 2.79 -10.58
CA LEU A 92 -3.87 1.65 -11.39
C LEU A 92 -5.16 1.02 -10.91
N LEU A 93 -5.30 0.80 -9.61
CA LEU A 93 -6.54 0.27 -9.05
C LEU A 93 -7.69 1.25 -9.28
N GLU A 94 -7.45 2.55 -9.08
CA GLU A 94 -8.44 3.60 -9.31
C GLU A 94 -8.99 3.56 -10.74
N VAL A 95 -8.11 3.49 -11.75
CA VAL A 95 -8.52 3.36 -13.16
C VAL A 95 -9.26 2.05 -13.43
N LYS A 96 -8.88 0.94 -12.77
CA LYS A 96 -9.59 -0.34 -12.91
C LYS A 96 -11.00 -0.27 -12.32
N ILE A 97 -11.17 0.35 -11.16
CA ILE A 97 -12.49 0.54 -10.54
C ILE A 97 -13.35 1.51 -11.36
N GLN A 98 -12.79 2.63 -11.83
CA GLN A 98 -13.50 3.56 -12.73
C GLN A 98 -14.07 2.83 -13.95
N LYS A 99 -13.26 1.94 -14.56
CA LYS A 99 -13.67 1.17 -15.74
C LYS A 99 -14.74 0.13 -15.43
N ILE A 100 -14.53 -0.72 -14.41
CA ILE A 100 -15.45 -1.83 -14.12
C ILE A 100 -16.82 -1.34 -13.64
N LEU A 101 -16.87 -0.17 -12.98
CA LEU A 101 -18.12 0.45 -12.54
C LEU A 101 -18.74 1.41 -13.56
N GLY A 102 -18.03 1.76 -14.63
CA GLY A 102 -18.45 2.81 -15.56
C GLY A 102 -18.53 4.20 -14.91
N LYS A 103 -17.69 4.47 -13.90
CA LYS A 103 -17.67 5.69 -13.09
C LYS A 103 -16.33 6.43 -13.28
N PRO A 104 -16.18 7.26 -14.32
CA PRO A 104 -14.91 7.95 -14.59
C PRO A 104 -14.53 8.99 -13.54
N ASP A 105 -15.47 9.38 -12.67
CA ASP A 105 -15.31 10.30 -11.55
C ASP A 105 -15.02 9.60 -10.21
N PHE A 106 -14.99 8.25 -10.18
CA PHE A 106 -14.59 7.51 -8.99
C PHE A 106 -13.17 7.88 -8.55
N ALA A 107 -13.00 8.08 -7.24
CA ALA A 107 -11.73 8.27 -6.58
C ALA A 107 -11.58 7.22 -5.47
N LEU A 108 -10.38 6.66 -5.31
CA LEU A 108 -10.10 5.81 -4.15
C LEU A 108 -10.26 6.61 -2.86
N PRO A 109 -11.03 6.11 -1.88
CA PRO A 109 -11.07 6.74 -0.57
C PRO A 109 -9.83 6.37 0.25
N TYR A 110 -9.57 7.12 1.33
CA TYR A 110 -8.53 6.81 2.30
C TYR A 110 -9.12 6.51 3.68
N TRP A 111 -8.40 5.69 4.46
CA TRP A 111 -8.68 5.47 5.87
C TRP A 111 -7.70 6.27 6.73
N ASP A 112 -8.23 7.26 7.45
CA ASP A 112 -7.45 8.06 8.40
C ASP A 112 -7.21 7.31 9.71
N TRP A 113 -6.36 6.28 9.67
CA TRP A 113 -6.01 5.45 10.83
C TRP A 113 -5.45 6.25 12.02
N ALA A 114 -4.94 7.46 11.78
CA ALA A 114 -4.45 8.34 12.83
C ALA A 114 -5.57 8.84 13.76
N ALA A 115 -6.76 9.08 13.19
CA ALA A 115 -7.93 9.47 13.96
C ALA A 115 -8.40 8.34 14.88
N ASP A 116 -8.37 7.08 14.42
CA ASP A 116 -8.68 5.91 15.25
C ASP A 116 -7.58 5.65 16.31
N GLY A 117 -6.31 5.92 15.97
CA GLY A 117 -5.19 5.86 16.92
C GLY A 117 -5.35 6.84 18.08
N ASP A 118 -5.82 8.06 17.82
CA ASP A 118 -6.07 9.08 18.85
C ASP A 118 -7.18 8.68 19.85
N LEU A 119 -8.09 7.78 19.45
CA LEU A 119 -9.18 7.30 20.32
C LEU A 119 -8.72 6.22 21.31
N GLY A 120 -7.52 5.64 21.13
CA GLY A 120 -6.97 4.62 22.04
C GLY A 120 -7.73 3.29 22.09
N SER A 121 -8.74 3.09 21.24
CA SER A 121 -9.50 1.84 21.09
C SER A 121 -9.69 1.48 19.61
N PRO A 122 -8.59 1.25 18.87
CA PRO A 122 -8.61 1.10 17.41
C PRO A 122 -9.36 -0.14 16.93
N THR A 123 -9.57 -1.15 17.78
CA THR A 123 -10.36 -2.36 17.44
C THR A 123 -11.83 -2.06 17.17
N ASN A 124 -12.33 -0.91 17.61
CA ASN A 124 -13.67 -0.41 17.34
C ASN A 124 -13.74 0.57 16.15
N ALA A 125 -12.66 0.69 15.36
CA ALA A 125 -12.62 1.61 14.22
C ALA A 125 -13.79 1.34 13.27
N THR A 126 -14.50 2.41 12.89
CA THR A 126 -15.76 2.31 12.13
C THR A 126 -15.57 1.61 10.78
N VAL A 127 -14.36 1.72 10.21
CA VAL A 127 -13.98 1.08 8.93
C VAL A 127 -14.09 -0.46 8.98
N PHE A 128 -14.03 -1.08 10.15
CA PHE A 128 -14.15 -2.54 10.33
C PHE A 128 -15.55 -2.99 10.77
N THR A 129 -16.54 -2.10 10.76
CA THR A 129 -17.92 -2.50 11.04
C THR A 129 -18.55 -3.24 9.84
N PRO A 130 -19.68 -3.95 10.03
CA PRO A 130 -20.36 -4.65 8.94
C PRO A 130 -20.85 -3.76 7.78
N ALA A 131 -21.04 -2.46 8.02
CA ALA A 131 -21.39 -1.53 6.95
C ALA A 131 -20.19 -1.21 6.02
N TYR A 132 -18.97 -1.55 6.44
CA TYR A 132 -17.71 -1.27 5.76
C TYR A 132 -16.97 -2.60 5.48
N LEU A 133 -15.71 -2.75 5.91
CA LEU A 133 -14.83 -3.82 5.46
C LEU A 133 -15.01 -5.15 6.21
N GLY A 134 -15.79 -5.18 7.29
CA GLY A 134 -15.85 -6.31 8.20
C GLY A 134 -14.76 -6.29 9.27
N GLY A 135 -15.00 -7.04 10.34
CA GLY A 135 -14.19 -7.04 11.56
C GLY A 135 -12.99 -7.97 11.52
N ASP A 136 -12.56 -8.34 12.73
CA ASP A 136 -11.52 -9.32 13.02
C ASP A 136 -11.98 -10.76 12.68
N GLY A 137 -11.04 -11.67 12.40
CA GLY A 137 -11.34 -13.09 12.23
C GLY A 137 -10.48 -13.87 11.23
N ASP A 138 -10.43 -15.19 11.41
CA ASP A 138 -9.83 -16.17 10.51
C ASP A 138 -10.82 -17.33 10.28
N PRO A 139 -11.70 -17.26 9.25
CA PRO A 139 -11.84 -16.15 8.30
C PRO A 139 -12.68 -14.98 8.86
N VAL A 140 -12.58 -13.83 8.21
CA VAL A 140 -13.51 -12.70 8.38
C VAL A 140 -14.90 -13.10 7.86
N THR A 141 -15.90 -13.11 8.75
CA THR A 141 -17.28 -13.53 8.45
C THR A 141 -18.30 -12.38 8.53
N THR A 142 -17.82 -11.15 8.70
CA THR A 142 -18.66 -9.96 8.82
C THR A 142 -18.35 -8.93 7.73
N GLY A 143 -19.29 -8.02 7.49
CA GLY A 143 -19.13 -6.91 6.56
C GLY A 143 -19.09 -7.28 5.09
N LYS A 144 -18.64 -6.34 4.27
CA LYS A 144 -18.78 -6.42 2.81
C LYS A 144 -17.80 -7.37 2.13
N PHE A 145 -16.81 -7.84 2.88
CA PHE A 145 -15.81 -8.82 2.46
C PHE A 145 -15.88 -10.11 3.28
N ALA A 146 -17.04 -10.40 3.87
CA ALA A 146 -17.29 -11.66 4.56
C ALA A 146 -17.09 -12.86 3.63
N PHE A 147 -16.53 -13.93 4.18
CA PHE A 147 -16.38 -15.22 3.51
C PHE A 147 -17.44 -16.21 4.01
N ASP A 148 -18.08 -16.93 3.08
CA ASP A 148 -18.89 -18.11 3.35
C ASP A 148 -18.36 -19.26 2.47
N PRO A 149 -17.82 -20.34 3.07
CA PRO A 149 -17.30 -21.47 2.30
C PRO A 149 -18.36 -22.18 1.44
N ASN A 150 -19.65 -21.95 1.70
CA ASN A 150 -20.75 -22.53 0.93
C ASN A 150 -21.26 -21.63 -0.19
N ASP A 151 -20.79 -20.38 -0.26
CA ASP A 151 -21.16 -19.43 -1.31
C ASP A 151 -19.92 -18.95 -2.08
N PRO A 152 -19.71 -19.45 -3.31
CA PRO A 152 -18.56 -19.09 -4.14
C PRO A 152 -18.58 -17.64 -4.64
N ALA A 153 -19.70 -16.91 -4.43
CA ALA A 153 -19.78 -15.47 -4.73
C ALA A 153 -19.16 -14.60 -3.65
N THR A 154 -18.88 -15.14 -2.45
CA THR A 154 -18.26 -14.39 -1.35
C THR A 154 -16.81 -14.02 -1.63
N PHE A 155 -16.27 -13.09 -0.83
CA PHE A 155 -14.90 -12.62 -1.00
C PHE A 155 -13.90 -13.73 -0.62
N SER A 156 -13.19 -14.27 -1.61
CA SER A 156 -12.20 -15.32 -1.39
C SER A 156 -10.79 -14.87 -1.72
N VAL A 157 -9.82 -15.22 -0.88
CA VAL A 157 -8.39 -15.15 -1.17
C VAL A 157 -7.98 -16.37 -2.00
N ARG A 158 -7.34 -16.11 -3.15
CA ARG A 158 -6.91 -17.13 -4.12
C ARG A 158 -5.40 -17.21 -4.30
N ILE A 159 -4.68 -16.18 -3.85
CA ILE A 159 -3.23 -16.07 -3.91
C ILE A 159 -2.73 -15.88 -2.47
N ASP A 160 -1.86 -16.76 -2.02
CA ASP A 160 -1.16 -16.65 -0.74
C ASP A 160 0.34 -16.44 -0.99
N SER A 161 1.12 -16.32 0.08
CA SER A 161 2.58 -16.42 -0.01
C SER A 161 3.08 -17.68 0.69
N ASP A 162 4.09 -18.32 0.12
CA ASP A 162 4.84 -19.36 0.82
C ASP A 162 5.72 -18.76 1.94
N PRO A 163 6.36 -19.59 2.79
CA PRO A 163 7.22 -19.09 3.87
C PRO A 163 8.42 -18.26 3.41
N SER A 164 8.80 -18.30 2.12
CA SER A 164 9.85 -17.47 1.54
C SER A 164 9.33 -16.11 1.03
N GLY A 165 8.02 -15.87 1.11
CA GLY A 165 7.37 -14.65 0.65
C GLY A 165 7.01 -14.65 -0.84
N MET A 166 7.14 -15.80 -1.51
CA MET A 166 6.84 -15.96 -2.93
C MET A 166 5.36 -16.32 -3.14
N PRO A 167 4.73 -15.91 -4.25
CA PRO A 167 3.31 -16.13 -4.43
C PRO A 167 3.01 -17.62 -4.64
N MET A 168 1.94 -18.10 -4.02
CA MET A 168 1.40 -19.45 -4.20
C MET A 168 -0.13 -19.40 -4.37
N GLN A 169 -0.70 -20.46 -4.94
CA GLN A 169 -2.16 -20.56 -5.05
C GLN A 169 -2.76 -21.02 -3.71
N ALA A 170 -3.85 -20.39 -3.28
CA ALA A 170 -4.68 -20.89 -2.18
C ALA A 170 -5.72 -21.87 -2.75
N ASP A 171 -5.52 -23.16 -2.51
CA ASP A 171 -6.38 -24.23 -3.01
C ASP A 171 -6.78 -25.18 -1.86
N PRO A 172 -8.08 -25.24 -1.46
CA PRO A 172 -9.17 -24.42 -1.98
C PRO A 172 -9.01 -22.93 -1.60
N PRO A 173 -9.70 -22.00 -2.30
CA PRO A 173 -9.78 -20.61 -1.88
C PRO A 173 -10.28 -20.48 -0.44
N ARG A 174 -9.76 -19.49 0.28
CA ARG A 174 -10.06 -19.25 1.70
C ARG A 174 -10.64 -17.86 1.93
N GLY A 175 -11.13 -17.59 3.14
CA GLY A 175 -11.50 -16.24 3.55
C GLY A 175 -10.29 -15.37 3.90
N LEU A 176 -10.55 -14.07 4.03
CA LEU A 176 -9.60 -13.09 4.54
C LEU A 176 -9.29 -13.39 6.02
N ARG A 177 -8.05 -13.13 6.46
CA ARG A 177 -7.62 -13.26 7.85
C ARG A 177 -7.26 -11.90 8.43
N ARG A 178 -7.78 -11.59 9.61
CA ARG A 178 -7.40 -10.44 10.43
C ARG A 178 -7.18 -10.93 11.86
N SER A 179 -6.28 -10.29 12.59
CA SER A 179 -6.01 -10.56 13.99
C SER A 179 -5.63 -9.26 14.68
N PHE A 180 -6.63 -8.42 14.92
CA PHE A 180 -6.41 -7.05 15.36
C PHE A 180 -5.65 -7.00 16.69
N ALA A 181 -4.66 -6.12 16.75
CA ALA A 181 -3.88 -5.84 17.94
C ALA A 181 -3.07 -7.03 18.51
N ALA A 182 -2.96 -8.16 17.79
CA ALA A 182 -2.28 -9.37 18.27
C ALA A 182 -0.76 -9.18 18.36
N ASP A 183 -0.13 -8.67 17.30
CA ASP A 183 1.32 -8.44 17.25
C ASP A 183 1.71 -7.02 17.68
N TRP A 184 0.76 -6.06 17.60
CA TRP A 184 0.99 -4.70 18.04
C TRP A 184 -0.30 -4.01 18.50
N PRO A 185 -0.36 -3.41 19.70
CA PRO A 185 -1.64 -3.07 20.35
C PRO A 185 -2.32 -1.77 19.87
N THR A 186 -1.60 -0.90 19.15
CA THR A 186 -2.07 0.46 18.84
C THR A 186 -1.99 0.80 17.37
N LEU A 187 -2.77 1.77 16.91
CA LEU A 187 -2.54 2.46 15.63
C LEU A 187 -1.64 3.69 15.85
N PRO A 188 -0.99 4.21 14.79
CA PRO A 188 -0.27 5.48 14.92
C PRO A 188 -1.26 6.63 15.14
N THR A 189 -0.82 7.70 15.77
CA THR A 189 -1.64 8.86 16.20
C THR A 189 -1.46 10.06 15.27
N SER A 190 -2.36 11.05 15.36
CA SER A 190 -2.20 12.32 14.63
C SER A 190 -0.94 13.09 15.06
N GLY A 191 -0.52 12.93 16.32
CA GLY A 191 0.74 13.50 16.82
C GLY A 191 1.98 12.89 16.14
N GLU A 192 1.95 11.58 15.87
CA GLU A 192 3.02 10.89 15.13
C GLU A 192 3.04 11.29 13.66
N VAL A 193 1.87 11.44 13.01
CA VAL A 193 1.78 11.97 11.65
C VAL A 193 2.41 13.37 11.57
N LYS A 194 2.07 14.27 12.50
CA LYS A 194 2.67 15.62 12.57
C LYS A 194 4.18 15.58 12.75
N THR A 195 4.67 14.69 13.60
CA THR A 195 6.12 14.52 13.84
C THR A 195 6.84 14.03 12.58
N THR A 196 6.27 13.04 11.88
CA THR A 196 6.79 12.53 10.60
C THR A 196 6.81 13.62 9.53
N LEU A 197 5.72 14.39 9.40
CA LEU A 197 5.65 15.53 8.47
C LEU A 197 6.68 16.62 8.78
N ALA A 198 6.97 16.85 10.06
CA ALA A 198 7.89 17.89 10.50
C ALA A 198 9.38 17.51 10.36
N TYR A 199 9.70 16.27 9.94
CA TYR A 199 11.07 15.80 9.82
C TYR A 199 11.95 16.79 9.04
N ALA A 200 13.07 17.16 9.65
CA ALA A 200 14.12 17.96 9.05
C ALA A 200 15.45 17.20 9.11
N PRO A 201 16.21 17.12 8.00
CA PRO A 201 17.52 16.50 8.01
C PRO A 201 18.52 17.35 8.83
N PRO A 202 19.65 16.77 9.28
CA PRO A 202 20.72 17.52 9.92
C PRO A 202 21.22 18.71 9.08
N ALA A 203 21.72 19.75 9.75
CA ALA A 203 22.23 20.95 9.07
C ALA A 203 23.38 20.62 8.10
N GLY A 204 23.40 21.31 6.95
CA GLY A 204 24.43 21.14 5.91
C GLY A 204 24.11 20.09 4.84
N GLY A 205 22.97 19.40 4.93
CA GLY A 205 22.49 18.46 3.90
C GLY A 205 21.88 19.13 2.67
N LYS A 206 21.64 18.34 1.62
CA LYS A 206 20.89 18.75 0.42
C LYS A 206 19.39 18.83 0.77
N PRO A 207 18.59 19.67 0.08
CA PRO A 207 17.13 19.69 0.28
C PRO A 207 16.50 18.29 0.15
N THR A 208 16.98 17.48 -0.80
CA THR A 208 16.53 16.11 -1.06
C THR A 208 16.79 15.14 0.10
N ASP A 209 17.71 15.45 1.02
CA ASP A 209 17.97 14.64 2.22
C ASP A 209 16.78 14.64 3.18
N ARG A 210 15.82 15.56 3.00
CA ARG A 210 14.54 15.52 3.70
C ARG A 210 13.68 14.33 3.27
N TYR A 211 13.77 13.91 2.00
CA TYR A 211 13.05 12.74 1.48
C TYR A 211 13.69 11.46 2.03
N ASP A 212 14.97 11.27 1.73
CA ASP A 212 15.75 10.09 2.11
C ASP A 212 17.26 10.39 1.98
N THR A 213 18.10 9.61 2.65
CA THR A 213 19.55 9.82 2.71
C THR A 213 20.36 8.59 2.30
N PRO A 214 21.64 8.75 1.92
CA PRO A 214 22.48 7.65 1.47
C PRO A 214 22.54 6.41 2.36
N LYS A 215 22.81 5.32 1.65
CA LYS A 215 22.41 3.92 1.85
C LYS A 215 20.96 3.60 1.46
N PHE A 216 20.03 4.55 1.55
CA PHE A 216 18.67 4.44 0.99
C PHE A 216 17.98 3.11 1.31
N ASN A 217 18.02 2.71 2.59
CA ASN A 217 17.50 1.43 3.05
C ASN A 217 16.74 1.60 4.38
N VAL A 218 16.42 0.51 5.09
CA VAL A 218 15.74 0.56 6.40
C VAL A 218 16.48 1.37 7.48
N SER A 219 17.77 1.66 7.31
CA SER A 219 18.57 2.45 8.25
C SER A 219 18.76 3.92 7.82
N SER A 220 18.28 4.32 6.65
CA SER A 220 18.45 5.70 6.18
C SER A 220 17.56 6.66 6.95
N GLN A 221 18.01 7.90 7.08
CA GLN A 221 17.24 8.99 7.67
C GLN A 221 16.43 9.67 6.57
N GLY A 222 15.21 10.10 6.86
CA GLY A 222 14.35 10.71 5.85
C GLY A 222 12.87 10.56 6.17
N PHE A 223 12.06 11.46 5.61
CA PHE A 223 10.60 11.36 5.64
C PHE A 223 10.11 10.01 5.13
N ARG A 224 10.70 9.49 4.04
CA ARG A 224 10.33 8.19 3.46
C ARG A 224 10.42 7.08 4.51
N ASN A 225 11.55 6.96 5.19
CA ASN A 225 11.81 5.84 6.10
C ASN A 225 11.07 5.98 7.45
N LEU A 226 10.81 7.22 7.89
CA LEU A 226 9.92 7.53 9.01
C LEU A 226 8.46 7.18 8.71
N LEU A 227 7.97 7.51 7.51
CA LEU A 227 6.61 7.19 7.11
C LEU A 227 6.43 5.70 6.85
N GLU A 228 7.42 5.06 6.23
CA GLU A 228 7.40 3.61 6.00
C GLU A 228 7.38 2.82 7.31
N GLY A 229 8.13 3.26 8.33
CA GLY A 229 8.05 2.69 9.66
C GLY A 229 9.28 1.92 10.12
N TRP A 230 10.49 2.24 9.62
CA TRP A 230 11.73 1.52 9.99
C TRP A 230 12.63 2.25 11.00
N ILE A 231 12.55 3.58 11.06
CA ILE A 231 13.28 4.39 12.05
C ILE A 231 12.33 5.14 12.97
N PRO A 232 12.18 4.77 14.25
CA PRO A 232 11.11 5.33 15.05
C PRO A 232 11.34 6.79 15.39
N SER A 233 10.27 7.59 15.37
CA SER A 233 10.29 8.94 15.98
C SER A 233 10.40 8.87 17.51
N ASN A 234 9.98 7.74 18.10
CA ASN A 234 10.10 7.42 19.51
C ASN A 234 10.77 6.04 19.68
N PRO A 235 12.00 5.94 20.21
CA PRO A 235 12.72 4.68 20.39
C PRO A 235 11.97 3.58 21.17
N ALA A 236 10.96 3.94 21.98
CA ALA A 236 10.10 2.97 22.68
C ALA A 236 9.08 2.27 21.76
N ARG A 237 8.94 2.70 20.50
CA ARG A 237 7.99 2.18 19.51
C ARG A 237 8.71 1.74 18.24
N PRO A 238 9.33 0.55 18.23
CA PRO A 238 10.17 0.07 17.11
C PRO A 238 9.40 -0.05 15.78
N VAL A 239 8.08 -0.27 15.82
CA VAL A 239 7.21 -0.26 14.63
C VAL A 239 6.29 0.96 14.71
N HIS A 240 6.25 1.76 13.65
CA HIS A 240 5.47 3.01 13.59
C HIS A 240 4.90 3.24 12.19
N MET A 241 3.93 4.16 12.09
CA MET A 241 3.37 4.63 10.82
C MET A 241 2.87 3.49 9.91
N HIS A 242 3.31 3.40 8.65
CA HIS A 242 2.84 2.38 7.69
C HIS A 242 3.00 0.95 8.24
N ASN A 243 4.22 0.57 8.63
CA ASN A 243 4.48 -0.78 9.15
C ASN A 243 3.61 -1.10 10.37
N GLN A 244 3.33 -0.11 11.22
CA GLN A 244 2.51 -0.32 12.41
C GLN A 244 1.07 -0.67 12.04
N VAL A 245 0.49 -0.07 11.00
CA VAL A 245 -0.88 -0.39 10.59
C VAL A 245 -0.96 -1.82 10.04
N HIS A 246 0.02 -2.24 9.23
CA HIS A 246 0.12 -3.63 8.76
C HIS A 246 0.17 -4.64 9.92
N VAL A 247 1.06 -4.40 10.89
CA VAL A 247 1.22 -5.29 12.06
C VAL A 247 0.02 -5.23 13.00
N TRP A 248 -0.61 -4.06 13.17
CA TRP A 248 -1.80 -3.92 14.01
C TRP A 248 -3.00 -4.69 13.44
N ILE A 249 -3.18 -4.73 12.12
CA ILE A 249 -4.26 -5.51 11.50
C ILE A 249 -3.96 -7.02 11.59
N GLY A 250 -2.70 -7.39 11.36
CA GLY A 250 -2.26 -8.78 11.35
C GLY A 250 -2.88 -9.59 10.21
N GLY A 251 -2.80 -10.91 10.32
CA GLY A 251 -3.37 -11.83 9.33
C GLY A 251 -2.87 -11.56 7.91
N ASP A 252 -3.79 -11.38 6.97
CA ASP A 252 -3.47 -11.13 5.57
C ASP A 252 -2.81 -9.79 5.33
N MET A 253 -2.82 -8.81 6.26
CA MET A 253 -2.06 -7.56 6.11
C MET A 253 -0.56 -7.70 6.42
N ALA A 254 -0.10 -8.84 6.96
CA ALA A 254 1.31 -9.06 7.30
C ALA A 254 2.24 -9.54 6.14
N PRO A 255 1.84 -10.51 5.29
CA PRO A 255 2.73 -11.06 4.26
C PRO A 255 2.92 -10.15 3.04
N SER A 256 3.76 -10.60 2.10
CA SER A 256 3.93 -9.96 0.79
C SER A 256 2.66 -9.96 -0.07
N THR A 257 1.64 -10.70 0.34
CA THR A 257 0.30 -10.71 -0.24
C THR A 257 -0.69 -9.80 0.51
N SER A 258 -0.20 -8.81 1.27
CA SER A 258 -1.03 -7.82 1.98
C SER A 258 -2.15 -7.13 1.21
N PRO A 259 -2.05 -6.92 -0.12
CA PRO A 259 -3.18 -6.42 -0.90
C PRO A 259 -4.39 -7.35 -0.96
N ASN A 260 -4.28 -8.61 -0.49
CA ASN A 260 -5.45 -9.49 -0.31
C ASN A 260 -6.52 -8.83 0.55
N ASP A 261 -6.12 -8.08 1.58
CA ASP A 261 -7.04 -7.29 2.38
C ASP A 261 -7.36 -5.97 1.66
N PRO A 262 -8.63 -5.68 1.32
CA PRO A 262 -9.01 -4.40 0.73
C PRO A 262 -8.59 -3.18 1.57
N VAL A 263 -8.47 -3.31 2.89
CA VAL A 263 -7.98 -2.20 3.72
C VAL A 263 -6.58 -1.72 3.32
N PHE A 264 -5.77 -2.56 2.67
CA PHE A 264 -4.47 -2.20 2.10
C PHE A 264 -4.53 -0.92 1.26
N PHE A 265 -5.49 -0.85 0.33
CA PHE A 265 -5.55 0.28 -0.59
C PHE A 265 -6.02 1.57 0.09
N LEU A 266 -6.86 1.47 1.12
CA LEU A 266 -7.28 2.60 1.94
C LEU A 266 -6.16 3.10 2.85
N HIS A 267 -5.39 2.16 3.41
CA HIS A 267 -4.20 2.42 4.20
C HIS A 267 -3.16 3.16 3.35
N HIS A 268 -2.82 2.63 2.18
CA HIS A 268 -1.85 3.24 1.27
C HIS A 268 -2.35 4.56 0.67
N CYS A 269 -3.66 4.75 0.47
CA CYS A 269 -4.19 6.08 0.15
C CYS A 269 -3.93 7.10 1.24
N ASN A 270 -3.93 6.72 2.53
CA ASN A 270 -3.57 7.64 3.61
C ASN A 270 -2.06 7.86 3.72
N VAL A 271 -1.24 6.84 3.45
CA VAL A 271 0.23 7.00 3.31
C VAL A 271 0.55 8.01 2.19
N ASP A 272 -0.10 7.86 1.05
CA ASP A 272 0.03 8.77 -0.09
C ASP A 272 -0.47 10.19 0.23
N ARG A 273 -1.58 10.32 0.97
CA ARG A 273 -2.10 11.60 1.49
C ARG A 273 -1.08 12.31 2.39
N ILE A 274 -0.39 11.57 3.26
CA ILE A 274 0.68 12.11 4.12
C ILE A 274 1.87 12.57 3.25
N TRP A 275 2.22 11.81 2.21
CA TRP A 275 3.27 12.22 1.27
C TRP A 275 2.90 13.48 0.47
N GLU A 276 1.66 13.62 0.00
CA GLU A 276 1.17 14.87 -0.59
C GLU A 276 1.24 16.03 0.41
N GLY A 277 0.84 15.81 1.65
CA GLY A 277 0.95 16.80 2.73
C GLY A 277 2.40 17.25 2.95
N TRP A 278 3.36 16.32 2.91
CA TRP A 278 4.78 16.63 3.01
C TRP A 278 5.29 17.41 1.79
N MET A 279 4.93 16.99 0.58
CA MET A 279 5.36 17.67 -0.64
C MET A 279 4.78 19.09 -0.77
N ASN A 280 3.58 19.33 -0.26
CA ASN A 280 3.01 20.68 -0.19
C ASN A 280 3.80 21.62 0.72
N ARG A 281 4.50 21.08 1.73
CA ARG A 281 5.32 21.85 2.68
C ARG A 281 6.75 22.10 2.19
N PHE A 282 7.35 21.13 1.48
CA PHE A 282 8.79 21.14 1.19
C PHE A 282 9.13 21.06 -0.30
N GLY A 283 8.12 20.98 -1.16
CA GLY A 283 8.28 20.80 -2.60
C GLY A 283 8.34 19.34 -3.03
N ARG A 284 8.40 19.14 -4.35
CA ARG A 284 8.41 17.83 -5.02
C ARG A 284 9.83 17.23 -5.02
N LEU A 285 10.35 16.95 -3.84
CA LEU A 285 11.71 16.46 -3.62
C LEU A 285 11.76 14.92 -3.62
N TYR A 286 12.84 14.37 -4.17
CA TYR A 286 13.11 12.93 -4.20
C TYR A 286 14.62 12.66 -4.17
N ALA A 287 15.02 11.58 -3.52
CA ALA A 287 16.38 11.03 -3.54
C ALA A 287 16.27 9.50 -3.62
N PRO A 288 17.15 8.80 -4.35
CA PRO A 288 18.33 9.29 -5.06
C PRO A 288 18.04 9.96 -6.41
N ASP A 289 18.86 10.94 -6.78
CA ASP A 289 18.89 11.51 -8.12
C ASP A 289 19.74 10.65 -9.09
N MET A 290 19.88 11.09 -10.34
CA MET A 290 20.64 10.36 -11.36
C MET A 290 22.16 10.36 -11.17
N THR A 291 22.70 11.14 -10.21
CA THR A 291 24.14 11.18 -9.91
C THR A 291 24.59 9.99 -9.05
N PHE A 292 23.65 9.29 -8.40
CA PHE A 292 23.95 8.08 -7.66
C PHE A 292 24.28 6.89 -8.59
N PRO A 293 25.21 6.00 -8.18
CA PRO A 293 25.72 4.94 -9.05
C PRO A 293 24.64 3.93 -9.44
N ALA A 294 24.47 3.72 -10.75
CA ALA A 294 23.51 2.76 -11.30
C ALA A 294 23.73 1.33 -10.78
N ALA A 295 24.98 0.93 -10.56
CA ALA A 295 25.32 -0.40 -10.03
C ALA A 295 24.64 -0.70 -8.68
N THR A 296 24.28 0.32 -7.90
CA THR A 296 23.68 0.16 -6.57
C THR A 296 22.23 0.61 -6.51
N TYR A 297 21.83 1.61 -7.31
CA TYR A 297 20.53 2.28 -7.15
C TYR A 297 19.65 2.23 -8.41
N LYS A 298 20.03 1.45 -9.44
CA LYS A 298 19.20 1.30 -10.63
C LYS A 298 17.81 0.76 -10.26
N GLY A 299 16.76 1.45 -10.71
CA GLY A 299 15.35 1.15 -10.40
C GLY A 299 14.78 2.00 -9.26
N GLU A 300 15.65 2.73 -8.54
CA GLU A 300 15.30 3.58 -7.41
C GLU A 300 15.67 5.05 -7.63
N ARG A 301 16.45 5.39 -8.67
CA ARG A 301 16.79 6.79 -8.96
C ARG A 301 15.61 7.49 -9.61
N ILE A 302 15.56 8.81 -9.44
CA ILE A 302 14.44 9.65 -9.84
C ILE A 302 13.97 9.47 -11.30
N GLY A 303 14.89 9.13 -12.21
CA GLY A 303 14.61 8.91 -13.64
C GLY A 303 14.64 7.44 -14.07
N ASP A 304 14.89 6.50 -13.16
CA ASP A 304 14.81 5.08 -13.49
C ASP A 304 13.35 4.64 -13.60
N SER A 305 13.07 3.66 -14.45
CA SER A 305 11.75 3.05 -14.51
C SER A 305 11.43 2.34 -13.20
N ILE A 306 10.26 2.64 -12.65
CA ILE A 306 9.68 1.90 -11.55
C ILE A 306 9.37 0.48 -12.06
N VAL A 307 9.70 -0.54 -11.26
CA VAL A 307 9.24 -1.90 -11.54
C VAL A 307 7.72 -1.92 -11.50
N SER A 308 7.10 -1.94 -12.66
CA SER A 308 5.65 -1.84 -12.81
C SER A 308 5.16 -2.89 -13.80
N PRO A 309 4.00 -3.49 -13.54
CA PRO A 309 3.36 -4.42 -14.45
C PRO A 309 2.77 -3.76 -15.72
N LEU A 310 2.74 -2.42 -15.79
CA LEU A 310 2.25 -1.68 -16.95
C LEU A 310 3.19 -1.67 -18.17
N GLY A 311 4.36 -2.32 -18.10
CA GLY A 311 5.41 -2.07 -19.09
C GLY A 311 6.05 -0.68 -18.91
N PRO A 312 7.09 -0.35 -19.70
CA PRO A 312 7.97 0.75 -19.36
C PRO A 312 7.31 2.12 -19.61
N THR A 313 7.40 3.04 -18.64
CA THR A 313 7.67 4.50 -18.79
C THR A 313 7.41 5.31 -17.52
N THR A 314 6.86 4.74 -16.45
CA THR A 314 6.70 5.46 -15.18
C THR A 314 8.02 5.50 -14.40
N THR A 315 8.42 6.70 -13.97
CA THR A 315 9.59 6.97 -13.13
C THR A 315 9.15 7.63 -11.83
N PRO A 316 9.97 7.66 -10.76
CA PRO A 316 9.66 8.45 -9.58
C PRO A 316 9.34 9.91 -9.93
N ALA A 317 10.13 10.53 -10.83
CA ALA A 317 9.89 11.90 -11.31
C ALA A 317 8.46 12.10 -11.84
N SER A 318 7.96 11.14 -12.63
CA SER A 318 6.65 11.25 -13.29
C SER A 318 5.45 11.19 -12.33
N VAL A 319 5.67 10.79 -11.07
CA VAL A 319 4.59 10.66 -10.07
C VAL A 319 4.76 11.60 -8.88
N LEU A 320 5.75 12.51 -8.90
CA LEU A 320 5.89 13.54 -7.87
C LEU A 320 4.82 14.63 -7.99
N ASP A 321 4.41 14.96 -9.21
CA ASP A 321 3.28 15.86 -9.48
C ASP A 321 2.16 15.09 -10.17
N ILE A 322 1.10 14.81 -9.41
CA ILE A 322 -0.05 14.01 -9.84
C ILE A 322 -1.35 14.84 -9.79
N SER A 323 -1.22 16.16 -9.61
CA SER A 323 -2.34 17.09 -9.42
C SER A 323 -3.33 17.13 -10.59
N ALA A 324 -2.88 16.73 -11.79
CA ALA A 324 -3.73 16.58 -12.96
C ALA A 324 -4.63 15.32 -12.92
N VAL A 325 -4.32 14.34 -12.07
CA VAL A 325 -5.02 13.04 -11.99
C VAL A 325 -5.93 12.99 -10.77
N TYR A 326 -5.44 13.35 -9.57
CA TYR A 326 -6.25 13.40 -8.36
C TYR A 326 -5.74 14.42 -7.34
N SER A 327 -6.56 14.67 -6.33
CA SER A 327 -6.21 15.40 -5.10
C SER A 327 -6.84 14.72 -3.87
N TYR A 328 -6.48 15.18 -2.68
CA TYR A 328 -7.15 14.80 -1.44
C TYR A 328 -8.02 15.95 -0.94
N ASP A 329 -9.19 15.65 -0.39
CA ASP A 329 -10.10 16.64 0.21
C ASP A 329 -9.45 17.43 1.35
N VAL A 330 -8.62 16.74 2.14
CA VAL A 330 -7.86 17.30 3.25
C VAL A 330 -6.43 16.78 3.15
N LEU A 331 -5.44 17.57 3.57
CA LEU A 331 -4.05 17.13 3.84
C LEU A 331 -3.75 17.24 5.34
N PRO A 332 -2.88 16.37 5.92
CA PRO A 332 -2.58 16.34 7.34
C PRO A 332 -1.63 17.45 7.83
#